data_AF-A0A1M6PFP2-F1
#
_entry.id   AF-A0A1M6PFP2-F1
#
_cell.length_a   1.000
_cell.length_b   1.000
_cell.length_c   1.000
_cell.angle_alpha   90.00
_cell.angle_beta   90.00
_cell.angle_gamma   90.00
#
_symmetry.space_group_name_H-M   'P 1'
#
loop_
_entity.id
_entity.type
_entity.pdbx_description
1 polymer ?
#
loop_
_entity_poly.entity_id
_entity_poly.type
_entity_poly.pdbx_seq_one_letter_code
_entity_poly.pdbx_strand_id
1 'polypeptide(L)'
;MKKNRILSCIFTLIMCLSIFSISANAMTMDDVIYRDTYDTVNQCIGQRTQESINKARTKIINMNQRASLKFAVGEFSKLVDNVQQELFEQFYSYLYDGNHRERDFIDQQDINIARNYILDFSTYKGNKDYISSWSSKLDQYQGKIIIRANDAVKKCKENCDKDNISEAEKWISQLVISNNKDCNNEALRLDNILNTIKSINIEDSVKPEVPVEPEIPVNPEKTEDKVQARSLIKKEIQEEKNIAGKTIYDSNQLKIAVRGALRNFEDKLKVHGANYVDSELNEVIGQALAESQEIIYGYNGASWSILDKGNGNSEIIINFEYLYDKAKLLAQRDAVTAKVNEIISKNIRDDMSKFEIELFLHDYLVDNAFYDEDYLRKGGYRAEEHSAYGILIEGNGVCEGYAKAMCVLCKEAGVECLYVPGYAGQPHGWNMVKLDDNKWYNLDVTWDDPVYSNGEHGFIKITHNYFNVPNGEFIKTHTAEGKIPVANGVKYLRDNVNIPEYDMDGKPINVITSMSQLKEEVNKAILNGHSYMACKFLNMTANAQQIADTVLELCQENNYYLKYGIQYDGTPIKYFTVKLTY
;
A
#
# COMPACT_ATOMS: atom_id res chain seq x y z
N MET A 1 24.59 62.55 18.98
CA MET A 1 25.98 62.33 18.52
C MET A 1 26.45 60.97 19.05
N LYS A 2 26.90 60.08 18.14
CA LYS A 2 27.94 59.02 18.24
C LYS A 2 28.32 58.50 19.65
N LYS A 3 28.58 57.21 19.93
CA LYS A 3 28.81 55.98 19.14
C LYS A 3 29.10 54.84 20.15
N ASN A 4 28.77 53.60 19.75
CA ASN A 4 29.46 52.31 20.00
C ASN A 4 29.61 51.77 21.45
N ARG A 5 29.13 50.56 21.82
CA ARG A 5 29.28 49.14 21.35
C ARG A 5 30.32 48.34 22.17
N ILE A 6 29.87 47.18 22.69
CA ILE A 6 30.53 45.85 22.84
C ILE A 6 30.84 45.33 24.27
N LEU A 7 30.18 44.19 24.55
CA LEU A 7 30.46 42.99 25.36
C LEU A 7 31.62 42.99 26.39
N SER A 8 31.36 42.43 27.59
CA SER A 8 31.71 41.03 27.96
C SER A 8 31.75 40.82 29.49
N CYS A 9 30.84 39.97 29.98
CA CYS A 9 31.06 38.87 30.92
C CYS A 9 31.85 39.00 32.26
N ILE A 10 31.15 38.55 33.32
CA ILE A 10 31.59 37.65 34.42
C ILE A 10 32.07 38.31 35.75
N PHE A 11 31.63 37.65 36.84
CA PHE A 11 32.06 37.68 38.24
C PHE A 11 31.49 38.84 39.07
N THR A 12 30.58 38.54 40.00
CA THR A 12 30.88 38.29 41.42
C THR A 12 29.58 38.47 42.23
N LEU A 13 29.10 37.43 42.94
CA LEU A 13 28.36 37.65 44.19
C LEU A 13 28.54 36.48 45.18
N ILE A 14 29.67 36.57 45.87
CA ILE A 14 29.89 36.47 47.32
C ILE A 14 29.20 35.32 48.09
N MET A 15 30.06 34.36 48.46
CA MET A 15 29.93 33.45 49.61
C MET A 15 29.61 34.19 50.93
N CYS A 16 28.69 33.63 51.71
CA CYS A 16 28.79 33.66 53.17
C CYS A 16 28.80 32.22 53.68
N LEU A 17 29.99 31.73 54.03
CA LEU A 17 30.24 30.51 54.80
C LEU A 17 30.04 30.83 56.29
N SER A 18 29.11 30.13 56.94
CA SER A 18 29.20 29.82 58.36
C SER A 18 29.56 28.34 58.52
N ILE A 19 30.57 28.09 59.35
CA ILE A 19 31.33 26.85 59.50
C ILE A 19 30.55 25.82 60.34
N PHE A 20 30.31 24.67 59.71
CA PHE A 20 30.30 23.29 60.20
C PHE A 20 29.63 22.95 61.56
N SER A 21 28.49 22.28 61.46
CA SER A 21 28.37 20.92 61.99
C SER A 21 28.44 19.93 60.82
N ILE A 22 29.40 19.00 60.88
CA ILE A 22 29.50 17.89 59.94
C ILE A 22 28.30 16.98 60.20
N SER A 23 27.27 17.08 59.37
CA SER A 23 26.56 15.90 58.92
C SER A 23 26.99 15.67 57.47
N ALA A 24 27.57 14.51 57.19
CA ALA A 24 27.55 13.99 55.83
C ALA A 24 26.06 13.91 55.46
N ASN A 25 25.55 14.93 54.76
CA ASN A 25 24.18 14.90 54.27
C ASN A 25 24.15 13.75 53.28
N ALA A 26 23.49 12.65 53.67
CA ALA A 26 23.13 11.61 52.74
C ALA A 26 22.42 12.31 51.57
N MET A 27 23.02 12.26 50.37
CA MET A 27 22.47 12.82 49.16
C MET A 27 21.01 12.38 49.08
N THR A 28 20.07 13.31 49.17
CA THR A 28 18.67 12.93 49.19
C THR A 28 18.30 12.39 47.80
N MET A 29 17.28 11.54 47.73
CA MET A 29 16.80 11.05 46.42
C MET A 29 16.44 12.21 45.48
N ASP A 30 15.98 13.34 46.04
CA ASP A 30 15.63 14.53 45.26
C ASP A 30 16.88 15.25 44.71
N ASP A 31 17.98 15.30 45.46
CA ASP A 31 19.27 15.82 44.97
C ASP A 31 19.81 14.99 43.80
N VAL A 32 19.63 13.66 43.87
CA VAL A 32 20.03 12.73 42.79
C VAL A 32 19.21 13.01 41.52
N ILE A 33 17.89 13.09 41.67
CA ILE A 33 16.96 13.32 40.55
C ILE A 33 17.22 14.68 39.92
N TYR A 34 17.43 15.73 40.72
CA TYR A 34 17.73 17.07 40.23
C TYR A 34 19.03 17.10 39.44
N ARG A 35 20.13 16.53 39.99
CA ARG A 35 21.43 16.50 39.31
C ARG A 35 21.37 15.69 38.00
N ASP A 36 20.78 14.51 38.02
CA ASP A 36 20.62 13.66 36.84
C ASP A 36 19.78 14.35 35.75
N THR A 37 18.73 15.08 36.15
CA THR A 37 17.94 15.89 35.21
C THR A 37 18.75 17.05 34.65
N TYR A 38 19.49 17.78 35.49
CA TYR A 38 20.36 18.88 35.09
C TYR A 38 21.43 18.45 34.09
N ASP A 39 22.14 17.35 34.38
CA ASP A 39 23.19 16.81 33.53
C ASP A 39 22.62 16.35 32.17
N THR A 40 21.47 15.66 32.20
CA THR A 40 20.79 15.21 30.96
C THR A 40 20.28 16.39 30.12
N VAL A 41 19.78 17.46 30.74
CA VAL A 41 19.34 18.67 30.03
C VAL A 41 20.53 19.39 29.40
N ASN A 42 21.66 19.52 30.10
CA ASN A 42 22.87 20.09 29.52
C ASN A 42 23.43 19.23 28.38
N GLN A 43 23.34 17.91 28.50
CA GLN A 43 23.67 17.01 27.40
C GLN A 43 22.74 17.23 26.20
N CYS A 44 21.44 17.42 26.40
CA CYS A 44 20.50 17.79 25.34
C CYS A 44 20.87 19.11 24.66
N ILE A 45 21.25 20.14 25.43
CA ILE A 45 21.67 21.44 24.89
C ILE A 45 22.95 21.30 24.07
N GLY A 46 23.88 20.42 24.47
CA GLY A 46 25.12 20.18 23.75
C GLY A 46 24.95 19.31 22.49
N GLN A 47 24.15 18.25 22.58
CA GLN A 47 23.97 17.27 21.49
C GLN A 47 22.98 17.74 20.44
N ARG A 48 21.91 18.44 20.84
CA ARG A 48 20.91 19.03 19.95
C ARG A 48 20.28 18.02 18.98
N THR A 49 19.95 16.82 19.48
CA THR A 49 19.27 15.77 18.72
C THR A 49 17.92 15.43 19.33
N GLN A 50 17.00 14.86 18.53
CA GLN A 50 15.70 14.41 19.04
C GLN A 50 15.83 13.33 20.13
N GLU A 51 16.82 12.45 20.01
CA GLU A 51 17.10 11.43 21.04
C GLU A 51 17.46 12.08 22.38
N SER A 52 18.33 13.10 22.37
CA SER A 52 18.75 13.82 23.57
C SER A 52 17.59 14.59 24.21
N ILE A 53 16.68 15.13 23.39
CA ILE A 53 15.44 15.77 23.83
C ILE A 53 14.53 14.75 24.53
N ASN A 54 14.32 13.58 23.93
CA ASN A 54 13.46 12.54 24.52
C ASN A 54 13.99 12.06 25.88
N LYS A 55 15.31 11.89 26.00
CA LYS A 55 15.97 11.57 27.28
C LYS A 55 15.75 12.67 28.31
N ALA A 56 15.97 13.93 27.95
CA ALA A 56 15.76 15.07 28.84
C ALA A 56 14.29 15.19 29.30
N ARG A 57 13.33 15.03 28.38
CA ARG A 57 11.89 15.04 28.71
C ARG A 57 11.52 13.94 29.69
N THR A 58 12.07 12.74 29.52
CA THR A 58 11.83 11.62 30.43
C THR A 58 12.30 11.95 31.85
N LYS A 59 13.48 12.55 31.99
CA LYS A 59 14.01 12.99 33.29
C LYS A 59 13.17 14.10 33.92
N ILE A 60 12.76 15.10 33.13
CA ILE A 60 11.89 16.20 33.59
C ILE A 60 10.52 15.68 34.06
N ILE A 61 9.92 14.72 33.34
CA ILE A 61 8.63 14.10 33.73
C ILE A 61 8.76 13.37 35.07
N ASN A 62 9.85 12.62 35.27
CA ASN A 62 10.12 11.95 36.55
C ASN A 62 10.31 12.97 37.67
N MET A 63 11.11 14.03 37.43
CA MET A 63 11.32 15.12 38.38
C MET A 63 10.00 15.81 38.78
N ASN A 64 9.05 15.98 37.85
CA ASN A 64 7.74 16.61 38.11
C ASN A 64 6.85 15.80 39.08
N GLN A 65 7.14 14.52 39.30
CA GLN A 65 6.44 13.71 40.30
C GLN A 65 6.86 14.07 41.75
N ARG A 66 7.93 14.86 41.93
CA ARG A 66 8.44 15.27 43.24
C ARG A 66 8.01 16.70 43.54
N ALA A 67 7.18 16.88 44.57
CA ALA A 67 6.63 18.19 44.93
C ALA A 67 7.72 19.25 45.22
N SER A 68 8.83 18.82 45.82
CA SER A 68 10.04 19.62 46.13
C SER A 68 10.79 20.14 44.89
N LEU A 69 10.64 19.49 43.73
CA LEU A 69 11.42 19.81 42.52
C LEU A 69 10.59 20.53 41.44
N LYS A 70 9.29 20.75 41.67
CA LYS A 70 8.40 21.41 40.71
C LYS A 70 8.86 22.81 40.29
N PHE A 71 9.56 23.52 41.16
CA PHE A 71 10.07 24.88 40.86
C PHE A 71 11.02 24.92 39.65
N ALA A 72 11.72 23.82 39.35
CA ALA A 72 12.73 23.74 38.29
C ALA A 72 12.21 23.14 36.97
N VAL A 73 11.06 22.43 37.00
CA VAL A 73 10.48 21.75 35.84
C VAL A 73 10.26 22.70 34.67
N GLY A 74 9.76 23.91 34.96
CA GLY A 74 9.46 24.92 33.95
C GLY A 74 10.72 25.43 33.24
N GLU A 75 11.79 25.71 33.98
CA GLU A 75 13.05 26.21 33.41
C GLU A 75 13.76 25.13 32.57
N PHE A 76 13.82 23.89 33.04
CA PHE A 76 14.38 22.81 32.23
C PHE A 76 13.54 22.50 30.98
N SER A 77 12.21 22.59 31.09
CA SER A 77 11.34 22.41 29.92
C SER A 77 11.61 23.46 28.85
N LYS A 78 11.72 24.74 29.22
CA LYS A 78 12.04 25.83 28.28
C LYS A 78 13.37 25.62 27.56
N LEU A 79 14.38 25.14 28.28
CA LEU A 79 15.70 24.86 27.68
C LEU A 79 15.60 23.75 26.63
N VAL A 80 14.85 22.68 26.91
CA VAL A 80 14.62 21.59 25.96
C VAL A 80 13.71 22.02 24.81
N ASP A 81 12.71 22.88 25.07
CA ASP A 81 11.82 23.45 24.05
C ASP A 81 12.61 24.26 23.01
N ASN A 82 13.58 25.06 23.45
CA ASN A 82 14.44 25.83 22.53
C ASN A 82 15.22 24.92 21.58
N VAL A 83 15.79 23.82 22.08
CA VAL A 83 16.52 22.86 21.25
C VAL A 83 15.58 22.17 20.24
N GLN A 84 14.38 21.79 20.67
CA GLN A 84 13.35 21.21 19.79
C GLN A 84 12.92 22.19 18.69
N GLN A 85 12.71 23.45 19.06
CA GLN A 85 12.30 24.51 18.14
C GLN A 85 13.36 24.74 17.05
N GLU A 86 14.64 24.79 17.41
CA GLU A 86 15.72 24.94 16.44
C GLU A 86 15.82 23.77 15.45
N LEU A 87 15.47 22.55 15.88
CA LEU A 87 15.40 21.39 14.98
C LEU A 87 14.20 21.49 14.03
N PHE A 88 13.04 21.94 14.53
CA PHE A 88 11.90 22.20 13.66
C PHE A 88 12.22 23.28 12.64
N GLU A 89 12.84 24.39 13.03
CA GLU A 89 13.23 25.45 12.10
C GLU A 89 14.19 24.96 11.02
N GLN A 90 15.16 24.09 11.38
CA GLN A 90 16.03 23.45 10.40
C GLN A 90 15.25 22.58 9.41
N PHE A 91 14.34 21.75 9.89
CA PHE A 91 13.46 20.94 9.03
C PHE A 91 12.58 21.82 8.13
N TYR A 92 11.92 22.82 8.68
CA TYR A 92 11.05 23.75 7.96
C TYR A 92 11.82 24.56 6.90
N SER A 93 13.12 24.81 7.10
CA SER A 93 13.96 25.51 6.11
C SER A 93 14.11 24.76 4.77
N TYR A 94 13.89 23.44 4.75
CA TYR A 94 13.81 22.66 3.52
C TYR A 94 12.47 22.90 2.80
N LEU A 95 11.38 23.05 3.54
CA LEU A 95 10.04 23.18 2.95
C LEU A 95 9.68 24.62 2.58
N TYR A 96 10.26 25.61 3.27
CA TYR A 96 9.92 27.03 3.14
C TYR A 96 11.17 27.89 2.87
N ASP A 97 10.97 29.04 2.23
CA ASP A 97 12.00 30.05 2.01
C ASP A 97 12.16 30.97 3.23
N GLY A 98 13.14 31.88 3.17
CA GLY A 98 13.38 32.85 4.25
C GLY A 98 12.22 33.83 4.53
N ASN A 99 11.20 33.87 3.66
CA ASN A 99 9.96 34.65 3.83
C ASN A 99 8.77 33.78 4.28
N HIS A 100 9.03 32.54 4.70
CA HIS A 100 8.02 31.55 5.11
C HIS A 100 7.03 31.19 3.99
N ARG A 101 7.45 31.34 2.73
CA ARG A 101 6.70 30.85 1.57
C ARG A 101 7.14 29.43 1.27
N GLU A 102 6.19 28.57 0.97
CA GLU A 102 6.49 27.22 0.54
C GLU A 102 7.36 27.26 -0.71
N ARG A 103 8.38 26.38 -0.77
CA ARG A 103 9.22 26.27 -1.96
C ARG A 103 8.44 25.58 -3.08
N ASP A 104 8.67 25.99 -4.31
CA ASP A 104 8.03 25.30 -5.44
C ASP A 104 8.69 23.94 -5.74
N PHE A 105 9.96 23.78 -5.34
CA PHE A 105 10.77 22.61 -5.61
C PHE A 105 11.90 22.47 -4.57
N ILE A 106 12.22 21.22 -4.23
CA ILE A 106 13.43 20.80 -3.54
C ILE A 106 14.02 19.57 -4.24
N ASP A 107 15.33 19.41 -4.15
CA ASP A 107 16.03 18.29 -4.77
C ASP A 107 15.95 17.01 -3.93
N GLN A 108 16.39 15.88 -4.48
CA GLN A 108 16.30 14.59 -3.79
C GLN A 108 17.14 14.56 -2.50
N GLN A 109 18.29 15.23 -2.49
CA GLN A 109 19.18 15.22 -1.34
C GLN A 109 18.50 15.92 -0.15
N ASP A 110 17.88 17.07 -0.41
CA ASP A 110 17.09 17.80 0.57
C ASP A 110 15.88 16.99 1.05
N ILE A 111 15.20 16.26 0.15
CA ILE A 111 14.10 15.34 0.53
C ILE A 111 14.60 14.24 1.47
N ASN A 112 15.74 13.61 1.16
CA ASN A 112 16.31 12.56 2.00
C ASN A 112 16.68 13.07 3.40
N ILE A 113 17.27 14.27 3.48
CA ILE A 113 17.63 14.89 4.76
C ILE A 113 16.36 15.25 5.55
N ALA A 114 15.37 15.87 4.90
CA ALA A 114 14.09 16.20 5.53
C ALA A 114 13.34 14.95 6.01
N ARG A 115 13.42 13.84 5.28
CA ARG A 115 12.88 12.54 5.71
C ARG A 115 13.53 12.03 6.99
N ASN A 116 14.84 12.17 7.13
CA ASN A 116 15.54 11.78 8.37
C ASN A 116 15.08 12.62 9.57
N TYR A 117 14.84 13.93 9.39
CA TYR A 117 14.24 14.75 10.46
C TYR A 117 12.87 14.22 10.89
N ILE A 118 12.01 13.84 9.94
CA ILE A 118 10.68 13.26 10.26
C ILE A 118 10.84 11.94 11.04
N LEU A 119 11.76 11.07 10.61
CA LEU A 119 12.05 9.82 11.33
C LEU A 119 12.54 10.09 12.75
N ASP A 120 13.46 11.03 12.93
CA ASP A 120 13.91 11.46 14.25
C ASP A 120 12.73 11.98 15.08
N PHE A 121 11.94 12.93 14.56
CA PHE A 121 10.80 13.54 15.24
C PHE A 121 9.72 12.52 15.63
N SER A 122 9.56 11.44 14.85
CA SER A 122 8.59 10.38 15.11
C SER A 122 8.88 9.62 16.42
N THR A 123 10.13 9.65 16.89
CA THR A 123 10.51 9.04 18.18
C THR A 123 9.88 9.74 19.38
N TYR A 124 9.36 10.97 19.21
CA TYR A 124 8.63 11.69 20.24
C TYR A 124 7.12 11.60 19.99
N LYS A 125 6.41 10.94 20.93
CA LYS A 125 4.95 10.70 20.83
C LYS A 125 4.12 11.99 20.67
N GLY A 126 4.59 13.13 21.20
CA GLY A 126 3.90 14.42 21.08
C GLY A 126 3.88 14.98 19.66
N ASN A 127 4.68 14.44 18.75
CA ASN A 127 4.73 14.88 17.35
C ASN A 127 3.81 14.07 16.43
N LYS A 128 3.10 13.05 16.94
CA LYS A 128 2.35 12.06 16.14
C LYS A 128 1.42 12.72 15.10
N ASP A 129 0.74 13.80 15.49
CA ASP A 129 -0.25 14.49 14.65
C ASP A 129 0.40 15.27 13.48
N TYR A 130 1.70 15.57 13.54
CA TYR A 130 2.41 16.33 12.52
C TYR A 130 3.17 15.43 11.52
N ILE A 131 3.55 14.21 11.91
CA ILE A 131 4.38 13.30 11.09
C ILE A 131 3.72 12.98 9.75
N SER A 132 2.41 12.73 9.73
CA SER A 132 1.66 12.43 8.51
C SER A 132 1.63 13.63 7.54
N SER A 133 1.40 14.82 8.08
CA SER A 133 1.35 16.08 7.32
C SER A 133 2.71 16.40 6.70
N TRP A 134 3.80 16.26 7.47
CA TRP A 134 5.17 16.47 6.97
C TRP A 134 5.57 15.43 5.93
N SER A 135 5.19 14.17 6.14
CA SER A 135 5.47 13.08 5.22
C SER A 135 4.77 13.30 3.88
N SER A 136 3.46 13.54 3.90
CA SER A 136 2.68 13.85 2.71
C SER A 136 3.26 15.04 1.94
N LYS A 137 3.76 16.04 2.67
CA LYS A 137 4.37 17.21 2.02
C LYS A 137 5.65 16.89 1.26
N LEU A 138 6.53 16.05 1.83
CA LEU A 138 7.74 15.60 1.13
C LEU A 138 7.41 14.69 -0.06
N ASP A 139 6.36 13.88 0.02
CA ASP A 139 5.91 13.05 -1.11
C ASP A 139 5.47 13.88 -2.31
N GLN A 140 4.85 15.05 -2.09
CA GLN A 140 4.52 15.97 -3.18
C GLN A 140 5.77 16.46 -3.92
N TYR A 141 6.87 16.73 -3.20
CA TYR A 141 8.14 17.11 -3.83
C TYR A 141 8.80 15.93 -4.53
N GLN A 142 8.77 14.73 -3.93
CA GLN A 142 9.26 13.49 -4.53
C GLN A 142 8.55 13.21 -5.86
N GLY A 143 7.22 13.35 -5.89
CA GLY A 143 6.41 13.19 -7.11
C GLY A 143 6.81 14.17 -8.21
N LYS A 144 7.13 15.42 -7.88
CA LYS A 144 7.63 16.40 -8.86
C LYS A 144 8.94 15.97 -9.52
N ILE A 145 9.85 15.33 -8.79
CA ILE A 145 11.10 14.79 -9.35
C ILE A 145 10.80 13.64 -10.31
N ILE A 146 9.93 12.70 -9.91
CA ILE A 146 9.53 11.54 -10.72
C ILE A 146 8.89 11.99 -12.05
N ILE A 147 7.97 12.96 -11.99
CA ILE A 147 7.32 13.53 -13.17
C ILE A 147 8.35 14.16 -14.10
N ARG A 148 9.27 14.99 -13.58
CA ARG A 148 10.31 15.64 -14.38
C ARG A 148 11.25 14.63 -15.04
N ALA A 149 11.61 13.54 -14.35
CA ALA A 149 12.44 12.48 -14.91
C ALA A 149 11.74 11.75 -16.06
N ASN A 150 10.46 11.41 -15.88
CA ASN A 150 9.66 10.77 -16.92
C ASN A 150 9.45 11.69 -18.13
N ASP A 151 9.12 12.96 -17.91
CA ASP A 151 8.93 13.95 -18.98
C ASP A 151 10.22 14.18 -19.77
N ALA A 152 11.38 14.25 -19.10
CA ALA A 152 12.66 14.43 -19.77
C ALA A 152 13.04 13.23 -20.65
N VAL A 153 12.81 12.00 -20.18
CA VAL A 153 13.02 10.78 -21.00
C VAL A 153 12.01 10.71 -22.15
N LYS A 154 10.77 11.16 -21.94
CA LYS A 154 9.78 11.25 -23.01
C LYS A 154 10.22 12.23 -24.10
N LYS A 155 10.72 13.42 -23.74
CA LYS A 155 11.30 14.37 -24.70
C LYS A 155 12.46 13.76 -25.48
N CYS A 156 13.30 12.94 -24.85
CA CYS A 156 14.36 12.22 -25.55
C CYS A 156 13.81 11.25 -26.61
N LYS A 157 12.64 10.63 -26.39
CA LYS A 157 11.98 9.78 -27.41
C LYS A 157 11.50 10.57 -28.61
N GLU A 158 11.06 11.81 -28.39
CA GLU A 158 10.53 12.69 -29.44
C GLU A 158 11.67 13.37 -30.23
N ASN A 159 12.73 13.78 -29.54
CA ASN A 159 13.92 14.39 -30.11
C ASN A 159 15.16 14.08 -29.26
N CYS A 160 15.98 13.13 -29.71
CA CYS A 160 17.15 12.65 -29.00
C CYS A 160 18.40 13.52 -29.31
N ASP A 161 18.40 14.74 -28.78
CA ASP A 161 19.56 15.65 -28.80
C ASP A 161 20.33 15.65 -27.47
N LYS A 162 21.52 16.26 -27.47
CA LYS A 162 22.41 16.29 -26.30
C LYS A 162 21.80 17.00 -25.09
N ASP A 163 20.97 18.01 -25.32
CA ASP A 163 20.40 18.82 -24.26
C ASP A 163 19.27 18.05 -23.54
N ASN A 164 18.41 17.37 -24.31
CA ASN A 164 17.38 16.50 -23.75
C ASN A 164 17.97 15.30 -23.01
N ILE A 165 19.03 14.67 -23.56
CA ILE A 165 19.73 13.58 -22.88
C ILE A 165 20.31 14.06 -21.54
N SER A 166 21.00 15.20 -21.54
CA SER A 166 21.58 15.75 -20.31
C SER A 166 20.50 16.11 -19.27
N GLU A 167 19.36 16.64 -19.72
CA GLU A 167 18.22 16.90 -18.84
C GLU A 167 17.63 15.60 -18.25
N ALA A 168 17.50 14.54 -19.05
CA ALA A 168 17.03 13.24 -18.60
C ALA A 168 18.00 12.59 -17.59
N GLU A 169 19.30 12.54 -17.90
CA GLU A 169 20.33 12.01 -16.99
C GLU A 169 20.34 12.77 -15.66
N LYS A 170 20.20 14.10 -15.71
CA LYS A 170 20.11 14.93 -14.52
C LYS A 170 18.94 14.51 -13.63
N TRP A 171 17.73 14.38 -14.19
CA TRP A 171 16.56 14.02 -13.39
C TRP A 171 16.56 12.55 -12.94
N ILE A 172 17.09 11.64 -13.75
CA ILE A 172 17.30 10.24 -13.36
C ILE A 172 18.28 10.17 -12.18
N SER A 173 19.38 10.92 -12.23
CA SER A 173 20.38 10.94 -11.14
C SER A 173 19.80 11.39 -9.80
N GLN A 174 18.80 12.27 -9.82
CA GLN A 174 18.05 12.65 -8.63
C GLN A 174 17.31 11.45 -8.04
N LEU A 175 16.65 10.63 -8.85
CA LEU A 175 15.97 9.43 -8.36
C LEU A 175 16.93 8.33 -7.89
N VAL A 176 18.11 8.20 -8.52
CA VAL A 176 19.15 7.23 -8.12
C VAL A 176 19.61 7.45 -6.68
N ILE A 177 19.75 8.70 -6.24
CA ILE A 177 20.22 9.01 -4.89
C ILE A 177 19.11 8.97 -3.84
N SER A 178 17.87 8.63 -4.21
CA SER A 178 16.78 8.49 -3.25
C SER A 178 17.05 7.32 -2.30
N ASN A 179 16.67 7.47 -1.02
CA ASN A 179 16.65 6.34 -0.08
C ASN A 179 15.39 5.47 -0.23
N ASN A 180 14.46 5.88 -1.10
CA ASN A 180 13.26 5.12 -1.41
C ASN A 180 13.54 4.16 -2.58
N LYS A 181 13.32 2.87 -2.33
CA LYS A 181 13.59 1.78 -3.28
C LYS A 181 12.79 1.91 -4.58
N ASP A 182 11.56 2.42 -4.53
CA ASP A 182 10.72 2.62 -5.72
C ASP A 182 11.27 3.73 -6.61
N CYS A 183 11.79 4.81 -6.01
CA CYS A 183 12.49 5.86 -6.74
C CYS A 183 13.75 5.31 -7.42
N ASN A 184 14.54 4.46 -6.74
CA ASN A 184 15.71 3.83 -7.35
C ASN A 184 15.33 2.89 -8.50
N ASN A 185 14.25 2.12 -8.34
CA ASN A 185 13.74 1.22 -9.37
C ASN A 185 13.25 2.00 -10.60
N GLU A 186 12.56 3.12 -10.39
CA GLU A 186 12.13 4.00 -11.48
C GLU A 186 13.33 4.66 -12.17
N ALA A 187 14.36 5.05 -11.40
CA ALA A 187 15.61 5.55 -11.97
C ALA A 187 16.26 4.52 -12.90
N LEU A 188 16.34 3.26 -12.46
CA LEU A 188 16.89 2.15 -13.28
C LEU A 188 16.06 1.92 -14.54
N ARG A 189 14.73 1.95 -14.44
CA ARG A 189 13.82 1.83 -15.59
C ARG A 189 14.06 2.95 -16.60
N LEU A 190 14.10 4.19 -16.13
CA LEU A 190 14.31 5.37 -16.97
C LEU A 190 15.71 5.39 -17.58
N ASP A 191 16.74 4.96 -16.86
CA ASP A 191 18.10 4.84 -17.37
C ASP A 191 18.20 3.81 -18.50
N ASN A 192 17.56 2.64 -18.34
CA ASN A 192 17.48 1.62 -19.39
C ASN A 192 16.78 2.14 -20.66
N ILE A 193 15.66 2.86 -20.48
CA ILE A 193 14.94 3.49 -21.60
C ILE A 193 15.84 4.53 -22.29
N LEU A 194 16.51 5.38 -21.52
CA LEU A 194 17.39 6.42 -22.05
C LEU A 194 18.58 5.82 -22.81
N ASN A 195 19.18 4.74 -22.29
CA ASN A 195 20.27 4.02 -22.96
C ASN A 195 19.80 3.35 -24.26
N THR A 196 18.57 2.85 -24.30
CA THR A 196 17.96 2.30 -25.52
C THR A 196 17.70 3.40 -26.57
N ILE A 197 17.24 4.57 -26.14
CA ILE A 197 17.04 5.73 -27.03
C ILE A 197 18.39 6.20 -27.60
N LYS A 198 19.45 6.23 -26.77
CA LYS A 198 20.81 6.54 -27.21
C LYS A 198 21.34 5.53 -28.22
N SER A 199 21.06 4.23 -28.03
CA SER A 199 21.53 3.18 -28.95
C SER A 199 20.78 3.17 -30.29
N ILE A 200 19.47 3.43 -30.30
CA ILE A 200 18.66 3.52 -31.53
C ILE A 200 19.15 4.68 -32.42
N ASN A 201 19.53 5.81 -31.82
CA ASN A 201 20.05 6.96 -32.57
C ASN A 201 21.48 6.75 -33.12
N ILE A 202 22.16 5.66 -32.74
CA ILE A 202 23.45 5.24 -33.28
C ILE A 202 23.27 4.28 -34.47
N GLU A 203 22.14 3.56 -34.56
CA GLU A 203 21.87 2.55 -35.59
C GLU A 203 21.53 3.09 -37.00
N ASP A 204 21.31 4.40 -37.16
CA ASP A 204 21.32 5.07 -38.48
C ASP A 204 22.75 5.20 -39.07
N SER A 205 23.77 4.72 -38.34
CA SER A 205 25.15 4.63 -38.81
C SER A 205 25.77 3.26 -38.54
N VAL A 206 25.62 2.37 -39.52
CA VAL A 206 26.50 1.20 -39.82
C VAL A 206 26.26 -0.12 -39.04
N LYS A 207 26.00 -1.20 -39.81
CA LYS A 207 26.11 -2.64 -39.47
C LYS A 207 27.25 -3.26 -40.32
N PRO A 208 27.75 -4.49 -40.06
CA PRO A 208 27.99 -5.19 -38.77
C PRO A 208 29.42 -5.84 -38.72
N GLU A 209 29.86 -6.34 -37.56
CA GLU A 209 30.56 -7.65 -37.37
C GLU A 209 30.91 -7.93 -35.89
N VAL A 210 30.78 -9.20 -35.47
CA VAL A 210 30.96 -9.74 -34.10
C VAL A 210 32.23 -10.60 -34.04
N PRO A 211 32.98 -10.58 -32.92
CA PRO A 211 33.57 -11.83 -32.40
C PRO A 211 33.30 -12.09 -30.90
N VAL A 212 33.39 -13.38 -30.57
CA VAL A 212 32.86 -14.16 -29.43
C VAL A 212 33.87 -14.30 -28.27
N GLU A 213 33.39 -14.41 -27.01
CA GLU A 213 33.80 -15.32 -25.89
C GLU A 213 33.44 -14.74 -24.49
N PRO A 214 33.33 -15.53 -23.38
CA PRO A 214 32.75 -16.86 -23.19
C PRO A 214 31.68 -16.90 -22.06
N GLU A 215 30.84 -17.94 -22.04
CA GLU A 215 29.67 -18.10 -21.17
C GLU A 215 30.00 -18.45 -19.70
N ILE A 216 29.29 -17.80 -18.76
CA ILE A 216 28.93 -18.35 -17.44
C ILE A 216 27.39 -18.42 -17.40
N PRO A 217 26.78 -19.57 -17.10
CA PRO A 217 25.39 -19.84 -17.45
C PRO A 217 24.40 -19.32 -16.39
N VAL A 218 23.61 -18.32 -16.75
CA VAL A 218 22.26 -18.13 -16.21
C VAL A 218 21.37 -17.81 -17.39
N ASN A 219 20.56 -18.78 -17.82
CA ASN A 219 19.61 -18.63 -18.92
C ASN A 219 18.45 -17.68 -18.51
N PRO A 220 18.31 -16.47 -19.10
CA PRO A 220 17.14 -15.60 -18.90
C PRO A 220 16.12 -15.73 -20.04
N GLU A 221 16.41 -16.50 -21.10
CA GLU A 221 15.47 -16.71 -22.20
C GLU A 221 14.55 -17.91 -21.87
N LYS A 222 13.46 -17.63 -21.14
CA LYS A 222 12.16 -18.35 -21.25
C LYS A 222 11.06 -17.93 -20.26
N THR A 223 11.31 -17.04 -19.30
CA THR A 223 10.30 -16.67 -18.29
C THR A 223 9.31 -15.62 -18.77
N GLU A 224 9.77 -14.57 -19.48
CA GLU A 224 8.87 -13.50 -19.96
C GLU A 224 7.88 -14.02 -21.02
N ASP A 225 8.33 -14.84 -21.97
CA ASP A 225 7.46 -15.42 -23.02
C ASP A 225 6.42 -16.43 -22.48
N LYS A 226 6.67 -17.07 -21.33
CA LYS A 226 5.76 -18.07 -20.74
C LYS A 226 4.74 -17.48 -19.78
N VAL A 227 5.14 -16.52 -18.94
CA VAL A 227 4.19 -15.73 -18.14
C VAL A 227 3.21 -15.00 -19.05
N GLN A 228 3.69 -14.50 -20.19
CA GLN A 228 2.83 -13.86 -21.19
C GLN A 228 1.89 -14.85 -21.92
N ALA A 229 2.26 -16.13 -22.07
CA ALA A 229 1.45 -17.13 -22.77
C ALA A 229 0.19 -17.57 -21.98
N ARG A 230 0.18 -17.39 -20.65
CA ARG A 230 -0.99 -17.72 -19.82
C ARG A 230 -2.03 -16.61 -19.70
N SER A 231 -1.67 -15.35 -20.02
CA SER A 231 -2.58 -14.20 -19.90
C SER A 231 -3.92 -14.48 -20.60
N LEU A 232 -5.00 -14.39 -19.82
CA LEU A 232 -6.36 -14.48 -20.32
C LEU A 232 -6.70 -13.21 -21.09
N ILE A 233 -6.25 -12.04 -20.63
CA ILE A 233 -6.49 -10.76 -21.31
C ILE A 233 -5.92 -10.77 -22.73
N LYS A 234 -4.72 -11.32 -22.95
CA LYS A 234 -4.14 -11.43 -24.30
C LYS A 234 -4.98 -12.33 -25.22
N LYS A 235 -5.53 -13.42 -24.69
CA LYS A 235 -6.45 -14.31 -25.44
C LYS A 235 -7.74 -13.56 -25.77
N GLU A 236 -8.33 -12.87 -24.79
CA GLU A 236 -9.53 -12.06 -24.96
C GLU A 236 -9.34 -10.98 -26.05
N ILE A 237 -8.23 -10.24 -26.01
CA ILE A 237 -7.87 -9.23 -27.02
C ILE A 237 -7.71 -9.85 -28.42
N GLN A 238 -7.16 -11.06 -28.51
CA GLN A 238 -7.02 -11.74 -29.80
C GLN A 238 -8.39 -12.16 -30.37
N GLU A 239 -9.30 -12.65 -29.52
CA GLU A 239 -10.68 -12.95 -29.91
C GLU A 239 -11.43 -11.70 -30.37
N GLU A 240 -11.29 -10.58 -29.65
CA GLU A 240 -11.87 -9.28 -29.99
C GLU A 240 -11.37 -8.80 -31.36
N LYS A 241 -10.05 -8.87 -31.62
CA LYS A 241 -9.48 -8.55 -32.93
C LYS A 241 -9.98 -9.48 -34.03
N ASN A 242 -10.19 -10.76 -33.71
CA ASN A 242 -10.69 -11.73 -34.67
C ASN A 242 -12.14 -11.48 -35.08
N ILE A 243 -12.94 -10.78 -34.27
CA ILE A 243 -14.34 -10.46 -34.60
C ILE A 243 -14.54 -9.04 -35.14
N ALA A 244 -13.63 -8.11 -34.83
CA ALA A 244 -13.75 -6.70 -35.22
C ALA A 244 -14.03 -6.52 -36.73
N GLY A 245 -15.12 -5.82 -37.05
CA GLY A 245 -15.55 -5.54 -38.42
C GLY A 245 -16.09 -6.73 -39.22
N LYS A 246 -16.24 -7.92 -38.60
CA LYS A 246 -16.78 -9.12 -39.27
C LYS A 246 -18.28 -9.27 -39.05
N THR A 247 -18.88 -10.07 -39.93
CA THR A 247 -20.25 -10.57 -39.75
C THR A 247 -20.30 -11.54 -38.57
N ILE A 248 -21.30 -11.38 -37.71
CA ILE A 248 -21.57 -12.28 -36.59
C ILE A 248 -22.71 -13.25 -36.91
N TYR A 249 -22.70 -14.39 -36.24
CA TYR A 249 -23.64 -15.49 -36.46
C TYR A 249 -24.33 -15.96 -35.17
N ASP A 250 -23.78 -15.62 -34.00
CA ASP A 250 -24.27 -16.09 -32.70
C ASP A 250 -24.02 -15.07 -31.58
N SER A 251 -24.69 -15.29 -30.43
CA SER A 251 -24.66 -14.41 -29.27
C SER A 251 -23.24 -14.25 -28.69
N ASN A 252 -22.40 -15.29 -28.73
CA ASN A 252 -21.04 -15.22 -28.20
C ASN A 252 -20.18 -14.25 -29.03
N GLN A 253 -20.29 -14.31 -30.36
CA GLN A 253 -19.61 -13.37 -31.25
C GLN A 253 -20.06 -11.93 -31.00
N LEU A 254 -21.35 -11.70 -30.72
CA LEU A 254 -21.84 -10.38 -30.33
C LEU A 254 -21.21 -9.92 -29.01
N LYS A 255 -21.16 -10.77 -27.98
CA LYS A 255 -20.53 -10.44 -26.69
C LYS A 255 -19.06 -10.08 -26.85
N ILE A 256 -18.30 -10.83 -27.65
CA ILE A 256 -16.89 -10.54 -27.93
C ILE A 256 -16.73 -9.19 -28.67
N ALA A 257 -17.61 -8.89 -29.63
CA ALA A 257 -17.59 -7.61 -30.33
C ALA A 257 -17.88 -6.43 -29.38
N VAL A 258 -18.88 -6.57 -28.49
CA VAL A 258 -19.21 -5.58 -27.46
C VAL A 258 -18.03 -5.35 -26.51
N ARG A 259 -17.42 -6.43 -26.00
CA ARG A 259 -16.23 -6.36 -25.12
C ARG A 259 -15.08 -5.61 -25.80
N GLY A 260 -14.82 -5.90 -27.09
CA GLY A 260 -13.80 -5.22 -27.88
C GLY A 260 -14.05 -3.73 -28.06
N ALA A 261 -15.29 -3.33 -28.31
CA ALA A 261 -15.69 -1.93 -28.40
C ALA A 261 -15.50 -1.19 -27.06
N LEU A 262 -15.91 -1.82 -25.96
CA LEU A 262 -15.74 -1.29 -24.60
C LEU A 262 -14.25 -1.10 -24.25
N ARG A 263 -13.40 -2.09 -24.53
CA ARG A 263 -11.94 -2.04 -24.26
C ARG A 263 -11.25 -0.89 -25.00
N ASN A 264 -11.79 -0.51 -26.15
CA ASN A 264 -11.26 0.56 -27.00
C ASN A 264 -12.03 1.88 -26.86
N PHE A 265 -13.01 1.96 -25.95
CA PHE A 265 -13.85 3.12 -25.72
C PHE A 265 -14.42 3.66 -27.03
N GLU A 266 -15.00 2.77 -27.84
CA GLU A 266 -15.77 3.17 -29.02
C GLU A 266 -17.08 3.81 -28.57
N ASP A 267 -17.43 4.96 -29.14
CA ASP A 267 -18.73 5.61 -28.93
C ASP A 267 -19.87 4.87 -29.65
N LYS A 268 -19.52 4.10 -30.69
CA LYS A 268 -20.47 3.35 -31.49
C LYS A 268 -19.88 2.07 -32.05
N LEU A 269 -20.53 0.96 -31.76
CA LEU A 269 -20.31 -0.33 -32.41
C LEU A 269 -21.43 -0.60 -33.42
N LYS A 270 -21.03 -1.05 -34.61
CA LYS A 270 -21.94 -1.48 -35.67
C LYS A 270 -21.57 -2.88 -36.13
N VAL A 271 -22.50 -3.83 -36.02
CA VAL A 271 -22.28 -5.23 -36.36
C VAL A 271 -23.32 -5.73 -37.35
N HIS A 272 -22.86 -6.50 -38.35
CA HIS A 272 -23.73 -7.20 -39.29
C HIS A 272 -24.01 -8.61 -38.76
N GLY A 273 -25.28 -8.95 -38.54
CA GLY A 273 -25.70 -10.31 -38.15
C GLY A 273 -26.22 -11.08 -39.36
N ALA A 274 -25.63 -12.22 -39.69
CA ALA A 274 -26.13 -13.11 -40.76
C ALA A 274 -26.75 -14.37 -40.15
N ASN A 275 -28.04 -14.57 -40.41
CA ASN A 275 -28.90 -15.57 -39.75
C ASN A 275 -28.83 -15.50 -38.22
N TYR A 276 -28.53 -14.32 -37.68
CA TYR A 276 -28.52 -14.09 -36.25
C TYR A 276 -29.96 -14.08 -35.75
N VAL A 277 -30.34 -15.11 -34.99
CA VAL A 277 -31.66 -15.27 -34.40
C VAL A 277 -31.50 -15.31 -32.89
N ASP A 278 -31.45 -14.13 -32.28
CA ASP A 278 -31.49 -14.03 -30.82
C ASP A 278 -32.65 -13.12 -30.41
N SER A 279 -33.71 -13.73 -29.89
CA SER A 279 -34.88 -13.05 -29.35
C SER A 279 -34.58 -12.29 -28.05
N GLU A 280 -33.42 -12.54 -27.44
CA GLU A 280 -33.00 -12.02 -26.15
C GLU A 280 -31.82 -11.04 -26.30
N LEU A 281 -31.77 -10.28 -27.41
CA LEU A 281 -30.72 -9.27 -27.68
C LEU A 281 -30.42 -8.37 -26.48
N ASN A 282 -31.45 -7.94 -25.74
CA ASN A 282 -31.30 -7.13 -24.53
C ASN A 282 -30.53 -7.88 -23.44
N GLU A 283 -30.82 -9.16 -23.24
CA GLU A 283 -30.11 -10.01 -22.28
C GLU A 283 -28.67 -10.24 -22.73
N VAL A 284 -28.41 -10.51 -24.01
CA VAL A 284 -27.05 -10.73 -24.53
C VAL A 284 -26.17 -9.50 -24.35
N ILE A 285 -26.67 -8.31 -24.73
CA ILE A 285 -25.92 -7.06 -24.56
C ILE A 285 -25.76 -6.74 -23.06
N GLY A 286 -26.81 -6.92 -22.26
CA GLY A 286 -26.75 -6.76 -20.80
C GLY A 286 -25.71 -7.67 -20.15
N GLN A 287 -25.66 -8.94 -20.54
CA GLN A 287 -24.63 -9.89 -20.11
C GLN A 287 -23.24 -9.45 -20.55
N ALA A 288 -23.06 -9.03 -21.81
CA ALA A 288 -21.76 -8.54 -22.30
C ALA A 288 -21.25 -7.35 -21.47
N LEU A 289 -22.13 -6.41 -21.12
CA LEU A 289 -21.82 -5.26 -20.28
C LEU A 289 -21.46 -5.69 -18.85
N ALA A 290 -22.23 -6.61 -18.26
CA ALA A 290 -21.97 -7.13 -16.92
C ALA A 290 -20.66 -7.95 -16.84
N GLU A 291 -20.37 -8.76 -17.85
CA GLU A 291 -19.16 -9.60 -17.96
C GLU A 291 -17.89 -8.80 -18.30
N SER A 292 -18.02 -7.51 -18.65
CA SER A 292 -16.89 -6.63 -19.04
C SER A 292 -16.59 -5.51 -18.04
N GLN A 293 -17.23 -5.51 -16.86
CA GLN A 293 -17.14 -4.40 -15.89
C GLN A 293 -15.71 -4.06 -15.47
N GLU A 294 -14.79 -5.03 -15.45
CA GLU A 294 -13.40 -4.85 -15.06
C GLU A 294 -12.54 -4.08 -16.06
N ILE A 295 -12.97 -4.00 -17.33
CA ILE A 295 -12.25 -3.28 -18.39
C ILE A 295 -12.87 -1.92 -18.72
N ILE A 296 -13.92 -1.54 -18.00
CA ILE A 296 -14.69 -0.34 -18.25
C ILE A 296 -14.23 0.80 -17.33
N TYR A 297 -13.96 1.96 -17.94
CA TYR A 297 -13.55 3.19 -17.26
C TYR A 297 -14.53 4.30 -17.62
N GLY A 298 -15.09 4.98 -16.61
CA GLY A 298 -15.98 6.12 -16.82
C GLY A 298 -17.22 5.85 -17.69
N TYR A 299 -17.73 4.62 -17.74
CA TYR A 299 -18.95 4.30 -18.49
C TYR A 299 -20.19 4.90 -17.82
N ASN A 300 -21.06 5.47 -18.64
CA ASN A 300 -22.26 6.16 -18.20
C ASN A 300 -23.55 5.54 -18.77
N GLY A 301 -23.45 4.61 -19.72
CA GLY A 301 -24.60 3.92 -20.28
C GLY A 301 -24.38 3.43 -21.70
N ALA A 302 -25.36 2.67 -22.20
CA ALA A 302 -25.43 2.25 -23.58
C ALA A 302 -26.88 2.20 -24.05
N SER A 303 -27.08 2.44 -25.33
CA SER A 303 -28.35 2.22 -26.02
C SER A 303 -28.10 1.42 -27.29
N TRP A 304 -29.08 0.59 -27.68
CA TRP A 304 -28.93 -0.24 -28.86
C TRP A 304 -30.21 -0.39 -29.67
N SER A 305 -30.04 -0.69 -30.95
CA SER A 305 -31.12 -0.98 -31.87
C SER A 305 -30.71 -2.09 -32.84
N ILE A 306 -31.72 -2.78 -33.36
CA ILE A 306 -31.56 -3.78 -34.41
C ILE A 306 -32.43 -3.38 -35.60
N LEU A 307 -31.83 -3.34 -36.79
CA LEU A 307 -32.54 -3.16 -38.05
C LEU A 307 -32.51 -4.47 -38.83
N ASP A 308 -33.68 -5.08 -39.06
CA ASP A 308 -33.84 -6.16 -40.02
C ASP A 308 -33.60 -5.62 -41.44
N LYS A 309 -32.67 -6.24 -42.16
CA LYS A 309 -32.33 -5.92 -43.55
C LYS A 309 -32.96 -6.92 -44.54
N GLY A 310 -33.73 -7.89 -44.05
CA GLY A 310 -34.35 -8.95 -44.83
C GLY A 310 -33.39 -10.10 -45.14
N ASN A 311 -33.95 -11.23 -45.59
CA ASN A 311 -33.22 -12.46 -45.96
C ASN A 311 -32.29 -13.01 -44.86
N GLY A 312 -32.71 -12.88 -43.60
CA GLY A 312 -31.94 -13.35 -42.45
C GLY A 312 -30.78 -12.42 -42.03
N ASN A 313 -30.67 -11.22 -42.61
CA ASN A 313 -29.62 -10.27 -42.25
C ASN A 313 -30.15 -9.17 -41.33
N SER A 314 -29.38 -8.84 -40.29
CA SER A 314 -29.66 -7.74 -39.38
C SER A 314 -28.45 -6.81 -39.23
N GLU A 315 -28.73 -5.58 -38.83
CA GLU A 315 -27.72 -4.59 -38.48
C GLU A 315 -27.96 -4.17 -37.03
N ILE A 316 -27.02 -4.52 -36.15
CA ILE A 316 -27.07 -4.20 -34.72
C ILE A 316 -26.19 -2.97 -34.51
N ILE A 317 -26.77 -1.93 -33.90
CA ILE A 317 -26.08 -0.69 -33.58
C ILE A 317 -26.13 -0.50 -32.08
N ILE A 318 -24.97 -0.29 -31.46
CA ILE A 318 -24.83 -0.03 -30.02
C ILE A 318 -24.07 1.29 -29.88
N ASN A 319 -24.64 2.23 -29.14
CA ASN A 319 -23.99 3.49 -28.80
C ASN A 319 -23.62 3.45 -27.33
N PHE A 320 -22.38 3.82 -27.01
CA PHE A 320 -21.85 3.85 -25.65
C PHE A 320 -21.67 5.30 -25.20
N GLU A 321 -21.97 5.57 -23.95
CA GLU A 321 -21.77 6.86 -23.31
C GLU A 321 -20.69 6.75 -22.24
N TYR A 322 -19.77 7.71 -22.24
CA TYR A 322 -18.69 7.79 -21.26
C TYR A 322 -18.62 9.19 -20.64
N LEU A 323 -18.18 9.25 -19.38
CA LEU A 323 -18.00 10.47 -18.60
C LEU A 323 -16.80 11.32 -19.07
N TYR A 324 -15.82 10.67 -19.71
CA TYR A 324 -14.59 11.31 -20.17
C TYR A 324 -14.39 11.09 -21.67
N ASP A 325 -13.57 11.93 -22.29
CA ASP A 325 -13.17 11.73 -23.67
C ASP A 325 -12.32 10.46 -23.83
N LYS A 326 -12.35 9.91 -25.04
CA LYS A 326 -11.64 8.67 -25.41
C LYS A 326 -10.13 8.73 -25.11
N ALA A 327 -9.48 9.88 -25.28
CA ALA A 327 -8.04 9.98 -25.07
C ALA A 327 -7.69 9.83 -23.58
N LYS A 328 -8.46 10.45 -22.68
CA LYS A 328 -8.30 10.25 -21.23
C LYS A 328 -8.52 8.79 -20.83
N LEU A 329 -9.58 8.15 -21.33
CA LEU A 329 -9.89 6.75 -21.01
C LEU A 329 -8.80 5.79 -21.49
N LEU A 330 -8.28 5.99 -22.71
CA LEU A 330 -7.14 5.23 -23.23
C LEU A 330 -5.90 5.42 -22.34
N ALA A 331 -5.61 6.64 -21.91
CA ALA A 331 -4.49 6.90 -21.01
C ALA A 331 -4.63 6.17 -19.66
N GLN A 332 -5.81 6.15 -19.06
CA GLN A 332 -6.08 5.42 -17.82
C GLN A 332 -5.90 3.90 -18.00
N ARG A 333 -6.49 3.33 -19.07
CA ARG A 333 -6.35 1.91 -19.42
C ARG A 333 -4.89 1.53 -19.65
N ASP A 334 -4.14 2.36 -20.38
CA ASP A 334 -2.75 2.07 -20.74
C ASP A 334 -1.85 2.17 -19.50
N ALA A 335 -2.11 3.11 -18.58
CA ALA A 335 -1.44 3.19 -17.29
C ALA A 335 -1.68 1.92 -16.44
N VAL A 336 -2.94 1.48 -16.33
CA VAL A 336 -3.29 0.23 -15.63
C VAL A 336 -2.60 -0.96 -16.29
N THR A 337 -2.66 -1.07 -17.61
CA THR A 337 -2.03 -2.17 -18.35
C THR A 337 -0.52 -2.21 -18.11
N ALA A 338 0.15 -1.05 -18.13
CA ALA A 338 1.57 -0.96 -17.82
C ALA A 338 1.88 -1.37 -16.38
N LYS A 339 1.07 -0.94 -15.40
CA LYS A 339 1.25 -1.28 -13.99
C LYS A 339 1.02 -2.76 -13.70
N VAL A 340 -0.02 -3.34 -14.30
CA VAL A 340 -0.31 -4.77 -14.22
C VAL A 340 0.86 -5.57 -14.79
N ASN A 341 1.33 -5.24 -15.99
CA ASN A 341 2.49 -5.91 -16.59
C ASN A 341 3.74 -5.81 -15.72
N GLU A 342 3.98 -4.64 -15.11
CA GLU A 342 5.08 -4.44 -14.16
C GLU A 342 4.98 -5.37 -12.95
N ILE A 343 3.81 -5.43 -12.29
CA ILE A 343 3.58 -6.28 -11.12
C ILE A 343 3.75 -7.76 -11.48
N ILE A 344 3.15 -8.19 -12.59
CA ILE A 344 3.16 -9.58 -13.01
C ILE A 344 4.57 -10.04 -13.40
N SER A 345 5.29 -9.25 -14.21
CA SER A 345 6.64 -9.60 -14.67
C SER A 345 7.67 -9.66 -13.54
N LYS A 346 7.57 -8.77 -12.54
CA LYS A 346 8.52 -8.73 -11.42
C LYS A 346 8.29 -9.81 -10.38
N ASN A 347 7.04 -10.23 -10.16
CA ASN A 347 6.69 -11.00 -8.98
C ASN A 347 6.13 -12.39 -9.27
N ILE A 348 5.52 -12.60 -10.43
CA ILE A 348 4.86 -13.88 -10.72
C ILE A 348 5.74 -14.77 -11.58
N ARG A 349 6.08 -15.94 -11.03
CA ARG A 349 6.86 -16.97 -11.72
C ARG A 349 5.96 -17.95 -12.47
N ASP A 350 6.58 -18.67 -13.41
CA ASP A 350 5.90 -19.71 -14.21
C ASP A 350 5.48 -20.92 -13.37
N ASP A 351 6.18 -21.20 -12.29
CA ASP A 351 5.99 -22.38 -11.43
C ASP A 351 4.97 -22.15 -10.31
N MET A 352 4.48 -20.93 -10.14
CA MET A 352 3.46 -20.60 -9.15
C MET A 352 2.11 -21.21 -9.56
N SER A 353 1.48 -21.88 -8.60
CA SER A 353 0.08 -22.32 -8.68
C SER A 353 -0.87 -21.13 -8.73
N LYS A 354 -2.09 -21.35 -9.22
CA LYS A 354 -3.12 -20.29 -9.23
C LYS A 354 -3.42 -19.77 -7.83
N PHE A 355 -3.35 -20.63 -6.82
CA PHE A 355 -3.49 -20.23 -5.42
C PHE A 355 -2.37 -19.30 -4.95
N GLU A 356 -1.11 -19.61 -5.25
CA GLU A 356 0.02 -18.74 -4.88
C GLU A 356 -0.04 -17.39 -5.60
N ILE A 357 -0.51 -17.38 -6.85
CA ILE A 357 -0.74 -16.15 -7.62
C ILE A 357 -1.86 -15.32 -6.96
N GLU A 358 -3.00 -15.93 -6.67
CA GLU A 358 -4.12 -15.27 -6.00
C GLU A 358 -3.69 -14.64 -4.68
N LEU A 359 -3.02 -15.41 -3.81
CA LEU A 359 -2.57 -14.93 -2.51
C LEU A 359 -1.62 -13.73 -2.64
N PHE A 360 -0.64 -13.81 -3.54
CA PHE A 360 0.28 -12.69 -3.77
C PHE A 360 -0.45 -11.43 -4.25
N LEU A 361 -1.37 -11.58 -5.20
CA LEU A 361 -2.09 -10.43 -5.78
C LEU A 361 -3.08 -9.81 -4.79
N HIS A 362 -3.72 -10.64 -3.97
CA HIS A 362 -4.53 -10.19 -2.84
C HIS A 362 -3.69 -9.32 -1.89
N ASP A 363 -2.57 -9.85 -1.39
CA ASP A 363 -1.72 -9.15 -0.42
C ASP A 363 -1.13 -7.87 -1.02
N TYR A 364 -0.75 -7.91 -2.30
CA TYR A 364 -0.27 -6.73 -3.00
C TYR A 364 -1.31 -5.61 -3.01
N LEU A 365 -2.58 -5.91 -3.29
CA LEU A 365 -3.63 -4.91 -3.33
C LEU A 365 -3.89 -4.30 -1.95
N VAL A 366 -3.97 -5.14 -0.91
CA VAL A 366 -4.16 -4.66 0.47
C VAL A 366 -2.97 -3.80 0.94
N ASP A 367 -1.74 -4.11 0.51
CA ASP A 367 -0.55 -3.36 0.94
C ASP A 367 -0.28 -2.07 0.13
N ASN A 368 -0.92 -1.90 -1.04
CA ASN A 368 -0.61 -0.81 -1.98
C ASN A 368 -1.80 0.10 -2.32
N ALA A 369 -2.96 -0.11 -1.69
CA ALA A 369 -4.13 0.73 -1.85
C ALA A 369 -4.71 1.11 -0.49
N PHE A 370 -5.49 2.17 -0.48
CA PHE A 370 -6.23 2.62 0.68
C PHE A 370 -7.73 2.67 0.35
N TYR A 371 -8.57 2.23 1.29
CA TYR A 371 -10.01 2.32 1.16
C TYR A 371 -10.53 3.72 1.54
N ASP A 372 -11.18 4.42 0.61
CA ASP A 372 -11.62 5.81 0.82
C ASP A 372 -12.94 5.95 1.61
N GLU A 373 -12.93 5.61 2.91
CA GLU A 373 -14.13 5.79 3.75
C GLU A 373 -14.55 7.27 3.87
N ASP A 374 -13.59 8.17 3.92
CA ASP A 374 -13.81 9.57 4.28
C ASP A 374 -14.36 10.40 3.13
N TYR A 375 -14.00 10.10 1.88
CA TYR A 375 -14.57 10.74 0.68
C TYR A 375 -15.99 10.25 0.40
N LEU A 376 -16.24 8.94 0.54
CA LEU A 376 -17.59 8.35 0.44
C LEU A 376 -18.53 8.94 1.49
N ARG A 377 -18.08 9.04 2.75
CA ARG A 377 -18.88 9.60 3.86
C ARG A 377 -19.26 11.07 3.63
N LYS A 378 -18.49 11.81 2.83
CA LYS A 378 -18.76 13.21 2.46
C LYS A 378 -19.60 13.37 1.19
N GLY A 379 -20.04 12.26 0.58
CA GLY A 379 -20.83 12.26 -0.65
C GLY A 379 -20.00 12.61 -1.90
N GLY A 380 -18.68 12.43 -1.84
CA GLY A 380 -17.82 12.52 -3.00
C GLY A 380 -18.05 11.35 -3.95
N TYR A 381 -17.90 11.59 -5.26
CA TYR A 381 -17.93 10.55 -6.29
C TYR A 381 -16.87 10.87 -7.35
N ARG A 382 -15.88 10.00 -7.49
CA ARG A 382 -14.91 10.02 -8.59
C ARG A 382 -14.97 8.69 -9.32
N ALA A 383 -15.23 8.74 -10.62
CA ALA A 383 -15.34 7.53 -11.44
C ALA A 383 -14.06 6.67 -11.38
N GLU A 384 -12.90 7.29 -11.13
CA GLU A 384 -11.62 6.60 -10.97
C GLU A 384 -11.58 5.62 -9.80
N GLU A 385 -12.20 5.94 -8.65
CA GLU A 385 -12.23 5.13 -7.42
C GLU A 385 -13.00 3.82 -7.60
N HIS A 386 -13.86 3.76 -8.62
CA HIS A 386 -14.69 2.62 -9.02
C HIS A 386 -14.06 1.80 -10.17
N SER A 387 -12.75 1.97 -10.39
CA SER A 387 -12.01 1.32 -11.46
C SER A 387 -10.65 0.80 -10.98
N ALA A 388 -10.05 -0.10 -11.75
CA ALA A 388 -8.69 -0.57 -11.48
C ALA A 388 -7.65 0.58 -11.49
N TYR A 389 -7.95 1.71 -12.13
CA TYR A 389 -7.06 2.88 -12.16
C TYR A 389 -6.94 3.54 -10.79
N GLY A 390 -8.05 3.72 -10.05
CA GLY A 390 -8.00 4.29 -8.69
C GLY A 390 -7.10 3.47 -7.78
N ILE A 391 -7.26 2.15 -7.79
CA ILE A 391 -6.47 1.24 -6.94
C ILE A 391 -5.01 1.13 -7.38
N LEU A 392 -4.75 0.82 -8.64
CA LEU A 392 -3.39 0.48 -9.09
C LEU A 392 -2.50 1.69 -9.38
N ILE A 393 -3.10 2.84 -9.69
CA ILE A 393 -2.39 4.06 -10.10
C ILE A 393 -2.52 5.17 -9.06
N GLU A 394 -3.73 5.46 -8.58
CA GLU A 394 -3.92 6.49 -7.55
C GLU A 394 -3.68 5.97 -6.12
N GLY A 395 -3.67 4.65 -5.91
CA GLY A 395 -3.52 4.02 -4.60
C GLY A 395 -4.75 4.21 -3.69
N ASN A 396 -5.91 4.54 -4.25
CA ASN A 396 -7.10 4.86 -3.48
C ASN A 396 -8.39 4.46 -4.23
N GLY A 397 -9.36 3.89 -3.51
CA GLY A 397 -10.65 3.58 -4.12
C GLY A 397 -11.61 2.85 -3.19
N VAL A 398 -12.64 2.27 -3.79
CA VAL A 398 -13.73 1.60 -3.08
C VAL A 398 -13.86 0.15 -3.52
N CYS A 399 -14.82 -0.59 -2.96
CA CYS A 399 -14.98 -2.03 -3.15
C CYS A 399 -14.99 -2.46 -4.63
N GLU A 400 -15.68 -1.69 -5.47
CA GLU A 400 -15.69 -1.90 -6.92
C GLU A 400 -14.30 -1.75 -7.56
N GLY A 401 -13.53 -0.74 -7.15
CA GLY A 401 -12.16 -0.54 -7.60
C GLY A 401 -11.25 -1.73 -7.23
N TYR A 402 -11.30 -2.17 -5.97
CA TYR A 402 -10.51 -3.32 -5.48
C TYR A 402 -10.83 -4.57 -6.27
N ALA A 403 -12.12 -4.87 -6.43
CA ALA A 403 -12.56 -6.08 -7.11
C ALA A 403 -12.22 -6.08 -8.61
N LYS A 404 -12.29 -4.92 -9.28
CA LYS A 404 -11.86 -4.79 -10.68
C LYS A 404 -10.34 -4.90 -10.82
N ALA A 405 -9.57 -4.29 -9.92
CA ALA A 405 -8.11 -4.42 -9.91
C ALA A 405 -7.66 -5.87 -9.74
N MET A 406 -8.26 -6.60 -8.80
CA MET A 406 -8.01 -8.03 -8.60
C MET A 406 -8.36 -8.85 -9.83
N CYS A 407 -9.47 -8.55 -10.49
CA CYS A 407 -9.88 -9.24 -11.72
C CYS A 407 -8.85 -9.05 -12.85
N VAL A 408 -8.41 -7.81 -13.10
CA VAL A 408 -7.43 -7.52 -14.16
C VAL A 408 -6.07 -8.16 -13.86
N LEU A 409 -5.59 -8.09 -12.63
CA LEU A 409 -4.34 -8.72 -12.21
C LEU A 409 -4.39 -10.25 -12.36
N CYS A 410 -5.44 -10.90 -11.85
CA CYS A 410 -5.62 -12.34 -11.97
C CYS A 410 -5.68 -12.79 -13.43
N LYS A 411 -6.48 -12.10 -14.26
CA LYS A 411 -6.62 -12.46 -15.67
C LYS A 411 -5.31 -12.29 -16.44
N GLU A 412 -4.51 -11.24 -16.19
CA GLU A 412 -3.18 -11.13 -16.79
C GLU A 412 -2.24 -12.24 -16.30
N ALA A 413 -2.36 -12.64 -15.03
CA ALA A 413 -1.61 -13.75 -14.46
C ALA A 413 -2.10 -15.15 -14.88
N GLY A 414 -3.12 -15.26 -15.73
CA GLY A 414 -3.67 -16.55 -16.20
C GLY A 414 -4.63 -17.22 -15.22
N VAL A 415 -5.13 -16.49 -14.22
CA VAL A 415 -6.11 -16.96 -13.24
C VAL A 415 -7.50 -16.44 -13.64
N GLU A 416 -8.47 -17.35 -13.78
CA GLU A 416 -9.86 -16.97 -14.03
C GLU A 416 -10.42 -16.28 -12.78
N CYS A 417 -10.83 -15.03 -12.94
CA CYS A 417 -11.40 -14.20 -11.89
C CYS A 417 -12.62 -13.46 -12.44
N LEU A 418 -13.65 -13.33 -11.61
CA LEU A 418 -14.87 -12.57 -11.90
C LEU A 418 -15.00 -11.41 -10.91
N TYR A 419 -15.41 -10.26 -11.42
CA TYR A 419 -16.02 -9.22 -10.60
C TYR A 419 -17.48 -9.60 -10.33
N VAL A 420 -17.92 -9.53 -9.08
CA VAL A 420 -19.30 -9.84 -8.68
C VAL A 420 -19.90 -8.60 -8.03
N PRO A 421 -20.83 -7.90 -8.71
CA PRO A 421 -21.64 -6.86 -8.09
C PRO A 421 -22.69 -7.50 -7.18
N GLY A 422 -23.09 -6.80 -6.12
CA GLY A 422 -24.18 -7.23 -5.26
C GLY A 422 -24.37 -6.35 -4.04
N TYR A 423 -24.81 -6.98 -2.95
CA TYR A 423 -25.14 -6.31 -1.70
C TYR A 423 -24.51 -7.01 -0.50
N ALA A 424 -23.85 -6.23 0.36
CA ALA A 424 -23.27 -6.67 1.63
C ALA A 424 -23.44 -5.58 2.70
N GLY A 425 -24.67 -5.42 3.21
CA GLY A 425 -25.06 -4.29 4.07
C GLY A 425 -25.25 -2.96 3.32
N GLN A 426 -24.53 -2.79 2.21
CA GLN A 426 -24.60 -1.69 1.24
C GLN A 426 -24.28 -2.24 -0.17
N PRO A 427 -24.50 -1.48 -1.26
CA PRO A 427 -23.99 -1.85 -2.58
C PRO A 427 -22.49 -2.18 -2.49
N HIS A 428 -22.11 -3.36 -2.95
CA HIS A 428 -20.78 -3.90 -2.73
C HIS A 428 -20.31 -4.73 -3.93
N GLY A 429 -18.99 -4.81 -4.12
CA GLY A 429 -18.36 -5.56 -5.18
C GLY A 429 -17.22 -6.41 -4.63
N TRP A 430 -17.16 -7.68 -5.04
CA TRP A 430 -16.13 -8.64 -4.62
C TRP A 430 -15.71 -9.54 -5.79
N ASN A 431 -14.94 -10.58 -5.52
CA ASN A 431 -14.43 -11.49 -6.53
C ASN A 431 -14.85 -12.96 -6.34
N MET A 432 -14.89 -13.68 -7.46
CA MET A 432 -14.79 -15.13 -7.45
C MET A 432 -13.58 -15.56 -8.26
N VAL A 433 -12.78 -16.46 -7.71
CA VAL A 433 -11.52 -16.92 -8.32
C VAL A 433 -11.58 -18.42 -8.54
N LYS A 434 -11.10 -18.89 -9.69
CA LYS A 434 -11.06 -20.32 -10.02
C LYS A 434 -9.64 -20.86 -10.00
N LEU A 435 -9.39 -21.75 -9.05
CA LEU A 435 -8.06 -22.21 -8.69
C LEU A 435 -7.69 -23.55 -9.35
N ASP A 436 -6.57 -24.15 -8.95
CA ASP A 436 -5.95 -25.29 -9.66
C ASP A 436 -6.82 -26.54 -9.73
N ASP A 437 -7.78 -26.69 -8.82
CA ASP A 437 -8.76 -27.78 -8.80
C ASP A 437 -9.97 -27.53 -9.73
N ASN A 438 -9.93 -26.45 -10.51
CA ASN A 438 -11.00 -25.95 -11.37
C ASN A 438 -12.31 -25.66 -10.62
N LYS A 439 -12.22 -25.36 -9.31
CA LYS A 439 -13.35 -24.95 -8.50
C LYS A 439 -13.31 -23.44 -8.24
N TRP A 440 -14.49 -22.87 -8.04
CA TRP A 440 -14.65 -21.47 -7.69
C TRP A 440 -14.56 -21.27 -6.18
N TYR A 441 -13.93 -20.17 -5.78
CA TYR A 441 -13.78 -19.70 -4.42
C TYR A 441 -14.25 -18.25 -4.31
N ASN A 442 -14.81 -17.89 -3.15
CA ASN A 442 -15.25 -16.52 -2.86
C ASN A 442 -14.10 -15.73 -2.26
N LEU A 443 -13.85 -14.52 -2.78
CA LEU A 443 -12.79 -13.63 -2.32
C LEU A 443 -13.35 -12.22 -2.18
N ASP A 444 -13.13 -11.57 -1.04
CA ASP A 444 -13.37 -10.14 -0.88
C ASP A 444 -12.11 -9.44 -0.35
N VAL A 445 -11.32 -8.91 -1.28
CA VAL A 445 -10.08 -8.18 -0.99
C VAL A 445 -10.36 -6.92 -0.17
N THR A 446 -11.53 -6.30 -0.34
CA THR A 446 -11.88 -5.04 0.32
C THR A 446 -12.14 -5.26 1.80
N TRP A 447 -12.88 -6.32 2.15
CA TRP A 447 -13.15 -6.66 3.56
C TRP A 447 -11.94 -7.30 4.25
N ASP A 448 -10.91 -7.67 3.49
CA ASP A 448 -9.63 -8.11 4.00
C ASP A 448 -8.58 -6.99 4.15
N ASP A 449 -8.86 -5.80 3.60
CA ASP A 449 -8.09 -4.57 3.81
C ASP A 449 -8.47 -3.95 5.17
N PRO A 450 -7.57 -3.99 6.17
CA PRO A 450 -7.91 -3.53 7.49
C PRO A 450 -7.89 -2.00 7.58
N VAL A 451 -9.08 -1.40 7.61
CA VAL A 451 -9.24 0.04 7.84
C VAL A 451 -9.16 0.35 9.34
N TYR A 452 -8.11 1.06 9.75
CA TYR A 452 -7.92 1.48 11.14
C TYR A 452 -8.36 2.93 11.34
N SER A 453 -9.38 3.14 12.17
CA SER A 453 -9.88 4.46 12.51
C SER A 453 -8.87 5.25 13.37
N ASN A 454 -8.93 6.59 13.30
CA ASN A 454 -8.01 7.52 13.98
C ASN A 454 -7.83 7.21 15.48
N GLY A 455 -6.79 6.44 15.81
CA GLY A 455 -6.41 6.09 17.18
C GLY A 455 -6.43 4.59 17.51
N GLU A 456 -7.05 3.76 16.68
CA GLU A 456 -6.97 2.30 16.80
C GLU A 456 -5.66 1.82 16.17
N HIS A 457 -4.83 1.17 16.98
CA HIS A 457 -3.67 0.45 16.46
C HIS A 457 -4.17 -0.91 15.99
N GLY A 458 -4.25 -1.05 14.67
CA GLY A 458 -4.30 -2.34 14.04
C GLY A 458 -3.21 -3.28 14.55
N PHE A 459 -3.53 -4.56 14.61
CA PHE A 459 -2.55 -5.57 15.01
C PHE A 459 -1.97 -6.32 13.80
N ILE A 460 -2.69 -6.34 12.68
CA ILE A 460 -2.37 -7.18 11.52
C ILE A 460 -2.25 -6.29 10.30
N LYS A 461 -1.21 -6.52 9.49
CA LYS A 461 -1.00 -5.72 8.29
C LYS A 461 -2.02 -6.03 7.17
N ILE A 462 -2.32 -7.31 6.99
CA ILE A 462 -3.20 -7.84 5.93
C ILE A 462 -4.05 -8.94 6.55
N THR A 463 -5.38 -8.87 6.41
CA THR A 463 -6.25 -9.93 6.94
C THR A 463 -6.64 -10.92 5.83
N HIS A 464 -6.99 -12.15 6.22
CA HIS A 464 -7.49 -13.20 5.32
C HIS A 464 -8.80 -13.79 5.84
N ASN A 465 -9.65 -12.92 6.37
CA ASN A 465 -10.96 -13.29 6.90
C ASN A 465 -11.95 -13.61 5.76
N TYR A 466 -11.82 -12.90 4.64
CA TYR A 466 -12.64 -13.00 3.44
C TYR A 466 -11.91 -13.60 2.23
N PHE A 467 -10.71 -14.12 2.44
CA PHE A 467 -9.94 -14.92 1.49
C PHE A 467 -10.51 -16.34 1.38
N ASN A 468 -10.96 -16.77 0.20
CA ASN A 468 -11.45 -18.12 -0.08
C ASN A 468 -12.42 -18.67 0.99
N VAL A 469 -13.47 -17.92 1.30
CA VAL A 469 -14.45 -18.27 2.35
C VAL A 469 -15.40 -19.37 1.89
N PRO A 470 -15.75 -20.34 2.78
CA PRO A 470 -16.77 -21.33 2.46
C PRO A 470 -18.09 -20.66 2.05
N ASN A 471 -18.69 -21.11 0.95
CA ASN A 471 -19.88 -20.46 0.40
C ASN A 471 -21.04 -20.34 1.40
N GLY A 472 -21.28 -21.35 2.23
CA GLY A 472 -22.33 -21.31 3.25
C GLY A 472 -22.12 -20.26 4.35
N GLU A 473 -20.89 -19.79 4.54
CA GLU A 473 -20.57 -18.67 5.42
C GLU A 473 -20.66 -17.33 4.68
N PHE A 474 -20.07 -17.25 3.48
CA PHE A 474 -19.98 -16.03 2.70
C PHE A 474 -21.37 -15.45 2.37
N ILE A 475 -22.32 -16.30 1.95
CA ILE A 475 -23.69 -15.87 1.58
C ILE A 475 -24.53 -15.34 2.75
N LYS A 476 -24.06 -15.47 4.00
CA LYS A 476 -24.75 -14.88 5.15
C LYS A 476 -24.63 -13.36 5.17
N THR A 477 -23.61 -12.82 4.51
CA THR A 477 -23.30 -11.39 4.45
C THR A 477 -23.34 -10.85 3.02
N HIS A 478 -23.06 -11.68 2.02
CA HIS A 478 -22.98 -11.28 0.61
C HIS A 478 -24.12 -11.88 -0.23
N THR A 479 -24.79 -11.04 -1.01
CA THR A 479 -25.81 -11.46 -1.99
C THR A 479 -25.49 -10.90 -3.37
N ALA A 480 -25.13 -11.77 -4.32
CA ALA A 480 -24.78 -11.38 -5.68
C ALA A 480 -25.98 -10.83 -6.46
N GLU A 481 -25.71 -9.85 -7.31
CA GLU A 481 -26.61 -9.43 -8.38
C GLU A 481 -26.36 -10.29 -9.62
N GLY A 482 -27.41 -10.93 -10.14
CA GLY A 482 -27.32 -11.77 -11.33
C GLY A 482 -26.86 -13.21 -11.07
N LYS A 483 -26.56 -13.93 -12.15
CA LYS A 483 -26.16 -15.34 -12.11
C LYS A 483 -24.64 -15.44 -12.00
N ILE A 484 -24.16 -16.04 -10.92
CA ILE A 484 -22.74 -16.33 -10.70
C ILE A 484 -22.49 -17.84 -10.57
N PRO A 485 -21.25 -18.32 -10.80
CA PRO A 485 -20.88 -19.69 -10.49
C PRO A 485 -21.09 -20.02 -9.01
N VAL A 486 -21.21 -21.31 -8.69
CA VAL A 486 -21.25 -21.76 -7.28
C VAL A 486 -19.84 -21.96 -6.76
N ALA A 487 -19.47 -21.25 -5.70
CA ALA A 487 -18.23 -21.48 -4.97
C ALA A 487 -18.29 -22.82 -4.22
N ASN A 488 -17.78 -23.88 -4.83
CA ASN A 488 -17.78 -25.24 -4.29
C ASN A 488 -16.38 -25.80 -4.05
N GLY A 489 -15.36 -24.93 -4.14
CA GLY A 489 -13.99 -25.24 -3.75
C GLY A 489 -13.87 -25.52 -2.25
N VAL A 490 -13.02 -26.47 -1.90
CA VAL A 490 -12.76 -26.84 -0.50
C VAL A 490 -11.26 -26.85 -0.20
N LYS A 491 -10.42 -27.18 -1.18
CA LYS A 491 -8.97 -27.36 -0.99
C LYS A 491 -8.28 -26.09 -0.49
N TYR A 492 -8.64 -24.95 -1.07
CA TYR A 492 -7.97 -23.67 -0.83
C TYR A 492 -8.75 -22.72 0.10
N LEU A 493 -9.72 -23.23 0.85
CA LEU A 493 -10.44 -22.42 1.83
C LEU A 493 -9.46 -21.88 2.88
N ARG A 494 -9.60 -20.62 3.32
CA ARG A 494 -8.71 -20.00 4.34
C ARG A 494 -8.45 -20.86 5.58
N ASP A 495 -9.42 -21.67 5.99
CA ASP A 495 -9.33 -22.51 7.19
C ASP A 495 -8.63 -23.86 6.92
N ASN A 496 -8.42 -24.19 5.63
CA ASN A 496 -7.70 -25.35 5.14
C ASN A 496 -6.29 -25.02 4.62
N VAL A 497 -5.95 -23.74 4.48
CA VAL A 497 -4.62 -23.28 4.08
C VAL A 497 -3.93 -22.54 5.22
N ASN A 498 -2.66 -22.85 5.45
CA ASN A 498 -1.86 -22.17 6.47
C ASN A 498 -1.19 -20.93 5.87
N ILE A 499 -1.96 -19.86 5.71
CA ILE A 499 -1.45 -18.58 5.19
C ILE A 499 -0.57 -17.93 6.26
N PRO A 500 0.71 -17.64 5.96
CA PRO A 500 1.56 -16.87 6.87
C PRO A 500 1.02 -15.45 7.02
N GLU A 501 0.86 -15.00 8.25
CA GLU A 501 0.41 -13.65 8.57
C GLU A 501 1.41 -12.96 9.47
N TYR A 502 1.44 -11.63 9.39
CA TYR A 502 2.41 -10.80 10.06
C TYR A 502 1.71 -9.68 10.82
N ASP A 503 2.26 -9.35 12.00
CA ASP A 503 1.82 -8.18 12.75
C ASP A 503 2.27 -6.88 12.04
N MET A 504 1.85 -5.74 12.58
CA MET A 504 2.20 -4.42 12.03
C MET A 504 3.70 -4.13 11.97
N ASP A 505 4.52 -4.83 12.77
CA ASP A 505 5.97 -4.70 12.79
C ASP A 505 6.66 -5.70 11.83
N GLY A 506 5.88 -6.50 11.11
CA GLY A 506 6.36 -7.53 10.19
C GLY A 506 6.81 -8.82 10.90
N LYS A 507 6.46 -9.02 12.17
CA LYS A 507 6.76 -10.25 12.91
C LYS A 507 5.70 -11.30 12.62
N PRO A 508 6.08 -12.58 12.41
CA PRO A 508 5.11 -13.64 12.12
C PRO A 508 4.13 -13.85 13.27
N ILE A 509 2.87 -14.08 12.92
CA ILE A 509 1.80 -14.47 13.83
C ILE A 509 1.80 -16.00 13.92
N ASN A 510 1.95 -16.53 15.14
CA ASN A 510 2.00 -17.97 15.35
C ASN A 510 0.60 -18.59 15.25
N VAL A 511 0.47 -19.64 14.44
CA VAL A 511 -0.80 -20.36 14.30
C VAL A 511 -0.90 -21.43 15.38
N ILE A 512 -2.01 -21.42 16.12
CA ILE A 512 -2.31 -22.41 17.16
C ILE A 512 -3.67 -23.08 16.90
N THR A 513 -3.76 -24.37 17.19
CA THR A 513 -4.96 -25.21 17.01
C THR A 513 -5.46 -25.81 18.32
N SER A 514 -4.80 -25.51 19.45
CA SER A 514 -5.22 -25.95 20.79
C SER A 514 -4.72 -25.03 21.91
N MET A 515 -5.36 -25.12 23.08
CA MET A 515 -4.88 -24.44 24.30
C MET A 515 -3.53 -24.96 24.78
N SER A 516 -3.21 -26.22 24.51
CA SER A 516 -1.88 -26.79 24.83
C SER A 516 -0.78 -26.11 24.01
N GLN A 517 -1.02 -25.84 22.73
CA GLN A 517 -0.09 -25.07 21.89
C GLN A 517 0.01 -23.62 22.34
N LEU A 518 -1.09 -23.01 22.81
CA LEU A 518 -1.01 -21.70 23.46
C LEU A 518 -0.04 -21.71 24.65
N LYS A 519 -0.15 -22.68 25.56
CA LYS A 519 0.80 -22.81 26.69
C LYS A 519 2.24 -22.94 26.20
N GLU A 520 2.47 -23.76 25.19
CA GLU A 520 3.81 -23.97 24.62
C GLU A 520 4.40 -22.67 24.04
N GLU A 521 3.62 -21.93 23.26
CA GLU A 521 4.07 -20.68 22.62
C GLU A 521 4.32 -19.57 23.65
N VAL A 522 3.48 -19.47 24.69
CA VAL A 522 3.70 -18.53 25.80
C VAL A 522 4.96 -18.90 26.58
N ASN A 523 5.16 -20.19 26.86
CA ASN A 523 6.37 -20.65 27.56
C ASN A 523 7.63 -20.34 26.74
N LYS A 524 7.61 -20.59 25.43
CA LYS A 524 8.71 -20.21 24.51
C LYS A 524 8.98 -18.72 24.53
N ALA A 525 7.94 -17.88 24.50
CA ALA A 525 8.10 -16.43 24.56
C ALA A 525 8.74 -15.99 25.89
N ILE A 526 8.31 -16.57 27.01
CA ILE A 526 8.87 -16.32 28.34
C ILE A 526 10.36 -16.68 28.39
N LEU A 527 10.72 -17.90 27.99
CA LEU A 527 12.09 -18.42 28.04
C LEU A 527 13.06 -17.66 27.13
N ASN A 528 12.56 -17.11 26.02
CA ASN A 528 13.36 -16.31 25.09
C ASN A 528 13.38 -14.80 25.43
N GLY A 529 12.76 -14.38 26.54
CA GLY A 529 12.74 -12.98 26.97
C GLY A 529 11.93 -12.06 26.04
N HIS A 530 10.94 -12.59 25.30
CA HIS A 530 10.10 -11.77 24.43
C HIS A 530 9.14 -10.91 25.25
N SER A 531 9.11 -9.60 25.01
CA SER A 531 8.16 -8.68 25.66
C SER A 531 6.72 -8.85 25.15
N TYR A 532 6.51 -9.52 24.02
CA TYR A 532 5.20 -9.90 23.52
C TYR A 532 5.26 -11.07 22.52
N MET A 533 4.11 -11.70 22.33
CA MET A 533 3.85 -12.68 21.27
C MET A 533 2.48 -12.45 20.62
N ALA A 534 2.35 -12.99 19.42
CA ALA A 534 1.23 -12.83 18.50
C ALA A 534 0.73 -14.20 18.06
N CYS A 535 -0.56 -14.48 18.22
CA CYS A 535 -1.15 -15.75 17.81
C CYS A 535 -2.46 -15.59 17.04
N LYS A 536 -2.72 -16.58 16.18
CA LYS A 536 -3.99 -16.83 15.49
C LYS A 536 -4.52 -18.20 15.84
N PHE A 537 -5.82 -18.31 16.08
CA PHE A 537 -6.50 -19.60 16.15
C PHE A 537 -6.84 -20.12 14.75
N LEU A 538 -6.45 -21.36 14.47
CA LEU A 538 -6.88 -22.12 13.30
C LEU A 538 -7.89 -23.19 13.73
N ASN A 539 -9.08 -23.18 13.11
CA ASN A 539 -10.15 -24.17 13.35
C ASN A 539 -10.61 -24.29 14.81
N MET A 540 -10.44 -23.24 15.62
CA MET A 540 -10.98 -23.18 16.97
C MET A 540 -11.41 -21.75 17.33
N THR A 541 -12.24 -21.64 18.36
CA THR A 541 -12.59 -20.36 18.98
C THR A 541 -12.28 -20.42 20.46
N ALA A 542 -11.84 -19.29 21.00
CA ALA A 542 -11.64 -19.10 22.44
C ALA A 542 -12.22 -17.76 22.85
N ASN A 543 -12.67 -17.65 24.09
CA ASN A 543 -12.93 -16.35 24.69
C ASN A 543 -11.71 -15.87 25.49
N ALA A 544 -11.71 -14.58 25.85
CA ALA A 544 -10.60 -13.95 26.55
C ALA A 544 -10.30 -14.63 27.90
N GLN A 545 -11.34 -15.13 28.59
CA GLN A 545 -11.19 -15.81 29.88
C GLN A 545 -10.42 -17.13 29.72
N GLN A 546 -10.75 -17.94 28.72
CA GLN A 546 -10.08 -19.21 28.47
C GLN A 546 -8.58 -19.02 28.15
N ILE A 547 -8.23 -17.97 27.40
CA ILE A 547 -6.84 -17.61 27.11
C ILE A 547 -6.15 -17.16 28.41
N ALA A 548 -6.79 -16.28 29.18
CA ALA A 548 -6.25 -15.77 30.44
C ALA A 548 -6.01 -16.88 31.47
N ASP A 549 -6.95 -17.81 31.61
CA ASP A 549 -6.84 -18.97 32.51
C ASP A 549 -5.69 -19.89 32.08
N THR A 550 -5.55 -20.13 30.77
CA THR A 550 -4.47 -20.97 30.22
C THR A 550 -3.08 -20.38 30.50
N VAL A 551 -2.93 -19.05 30.33
CA VAL A 551 -1.67 -18.34 30.64
C VAL A 551 -1.41 -18.33 32.15
N LEU A 552 -2.44 -18.14 32.98
CA LEU A 552 -2.33 -18.17 34.43
C LEU A 552 -1.87 -19.54 34.94
N GLU A 553 -2.48 -20.61 34.43
CA GLU A 553 -2.15 -21.98 34.77
C GLU A 553 -0.68 -22.30 34.43
N LEU A 554 -0.21 -21.91 33.24
CA LEU A 554 1.19 -22.05 32.86
C LEU A 554 2.15 -21.32 33.83
N CYS A 555 1.80 -20.09 34.23
CA CYS A 555 2.60 -19.31 35.16
C CYS A 555 2.67 -19.99 36.54
N GLN A 556 1.56 -20.56 37.01
CA GLN A 556 1.49 -21.31 38.27
C GLN A 556 2.31 -22.60 38.21
N GLU A 557 2.20 -23.36 37.11
CA GLU A 557 2.94 -24.62 36.89
C GLU A 557 4.47 -24.41 36.90
N ASN A 558 4.95 -23.27 36.38
CA ASN A 558 6.37 -22.99 36.19
C ASN A 558 6.95 -21.97 37.20
N ASN A 559 6.16 -21.51 38.17
CA ASN A 559 6.54 -20.45 39.13
C ASN A 559 7.04 -19.16 38.47
N TYR A 560 6.40 -18.75 37.37
CA TYR A 560 6.70 -17.48 36.71
C TYR A 560 6.02 -16.31 37.44
N TYR A 561 6.80 -15.27 37.75
CA TYR A 561 6.31 -14.01 38.34
C TYR A 561 6.36 -12.90 37.30
N LEU A 562 5.35 -12.83 36.43
CA LEU A 562 5.26 -11.82 35.38
C LEU A 562 3.84 -11.27 35.26
N LYS A 563 3.72 -9.99 34.89
CA LYS A 563 2.42 -9.40 34.53
C LYS A 563 2.18 -9.64 33.06
N TYR A 564 0.93 -9.92 32.68
CA TYR A 564 0.55 -10.08 31.28
C TYR A 564 -0.73 -9.34 30.93
N GLY A 565 -0.87 -9.02 29.64
CA GLY A 565 -2.08 -8.42 29.07
C GLY A 565 -2.43 -9.09 27.75
N ILE A 566 -3.73 -9.29 27.51
CA ILE A 566 -4.26 -9.89 26.28
C ILE A 566 -4.99 -8.81 25.49
N GLN A 567 -4.63 -8.63 24.21
CA GLN A 567 -5.34 -7.77 23.26
C GLN A 567 -5.79 -8.63 22.09
N TYR A 568 -7.02 -8.47 21.61
CA TYR A 568 -7.62 -9.29 20.55
C TYR A 568 -8.51 -8.48 19.61
N ASP A 569 -8.85 -9.05 18.45
CA ASP A 569 -9.45 -8.35 17.29
C ASP A 569 -10.99 -8.39 17.22
N GLY A 570 -11.65 -9.18 18.06
CA GLY A 570 -13.10 -9.24 18.09
C GLY A 570 -13.65 -10.46 18.83
N THR A 571 -14.95 -10.70 18.70
CA THR A 571 -15.58 -11.92 19.23
C THR A 571 -16.35 -12.61 18.09
N PRO A 572 -16.04 -13.89 17.78
CA PRO A 572 -15.07 -14.78 18.43
C PRO A 572 -13.60 -14.37 18.18
N ILE A 573 -12.73 -14.61 19.17
CA ILE A 573 -11.30 -14.26 19.08
C ILE A 573 -10.65 -15.12 18.01
N LYS A 574 -10.18 -14.49 16.94
CA LYS A 574 -9.36 -15.14 15.91
C LYS A 574 -7.89 -14.81 16.10
N TYR A 575 -7.58 -13.57 16.48
CA TYR A 575 -6.22 -13.12 16.73
C TYR A 575 -6.08 -12.52 18.12
N PHE A 576 -4.91 -12.73 18.74
CA PHE A 576 -4.60 -12.09 20.01
C PHE A 576 -3.10 -11.94 20.21
N THR A 577 -2.73 -11.00 21.08
CA THR A 577 -1.38 -10.84 21.60
C THR A 577 -1.34 -11.10 23.09
N VAL A 578 -0.21 -11.61 23.56
CA VAL A 578 0.13 -11.68 24.98
C VAL A 578 1.34 -10.78 25.20
N LYS A 579 1.15 -9.67 25.92
CA LYS A 579 2.24 -8.80 26.37
C LYS A 579 2.78 -9.35 27.68
N LEU A 580 4.09 -9.53 27.79
CA LEU A 580 4.77 -10.08 28.96
C LEU A 580 5.61 -8.98 29.62
N THR A 581 5.49 -8.85 30.94
CA THR A 581 6.24 -7.87 31.75
C THR A 581 6.97 -8.62 32.86
N TYR A 582 8.29 -8.69 32.73
CA TYR A 582 9.21 -9.38 33.63
C TYR A 582 9.60 -8.56 34.85
#